data_AF-A0A961GJY8-F1
#
_entry.id   AF-A0A961GJY8-F1
#
_cell.length_a   1.000
_cell.length_b   1.000
_cell.length_c   1.000
_cell.angle_alpha   90.00
_cell.angle_beta   90.00
_cell.angle_gamma   90.00
#
_symmetry.space_group_name_H-M   'P 1'
#
loop_
_entity.id
_entity.type
_entity.pdbx_description
1 polymer ?
#
loop_
_entity_poly.entity_id
_entity_poly.type
_entity_poly.pdbx_seq_one_letter_code
_entity_poly.pdbx_strand_id
1 'polypeptide(L)'
;RASPLACATEALAGLPPATVITAEFDPLRDEGEAYAAKLAAAGVDVALTRYDGQIHGFATMPTLIPAGADATAQLAASLRRAFSA
;
A
#
# COMPACT_ATOMS: atom_id res chain seq x y z
N ARG A 1 20.33 -9.24 -1.97
CA ARG A 1 19.15 -8.60 -1.32
C ARG A 1 18.45 -7.74 -2.37
N ALA A 2 17.12 -7.77 -2.44
CA ALA A 2 16.33 -6.94 -3.35
C ALA A 2 15.65 -5.83 -2.55
N SER A 3 15.63 -4.59 -3.08
CA SER A 3 14.91 -3.45 -2.51
C SER A 3 14.39 -2.58 -3.65
N PRO A 4 13.08 -2.61 -3.97
CA PRO A 4 12.52 -1.77 -5.03
C PRO A 4 12.62 -0.28 -4.68
N LEU A 5 12.60 0.07 -3.39
CA LEU A 5 12.80 1.46 -2.94
C LEU A 5 14.15 2.04 -3.36
N ALA A 6 15.17 1.20 -3.54
CA ALA A 6 16.52 1.61 -3.92
C ALA A 6 16.71 1.91 -5.42
N CYS A 7 15.74 1.59 -6.29
CA CYS A 7 15.88 1.86 -7.73
C CYS A 7 15.79 3.37 -8.05
N ALA A 8 16.19 3.81 -9.25
CA ALA A 8 16.00 5.19 -9.66
C ALA A 8 14.49 5.51 -9.82
N THR A 9 14.05 6.74 -9.54
CA THR A 9 12.63 7.12 -9.64
C THR A 9 12.10 6.93 -11.07
N GLU A 10 12.94 7.19 -12.07
CA GLU A 10 12.62 7.01 -13.49
C GLU A 10 12.33 5.55 -13.85
N ALA A 11 12.91 4.60 -13.11
CA ALA A 11 12.65 3.17 -13.31
C ALA A 11 11.25 2.75 -12.82
N LEU A 12 10.57 3.60 -12.04
CA LEU A 12 9.20 3.38 -11.56
C LEU A 12 8.16 4.04 -12.47
N ALA A 13 8.58 4.85 -13.44
CA ALA A 13 7.67 5.53 -14.35
C ALA A 13 6.89 4.51 -15.21
N GLY A 14 5.59 4.75 -15.39
CA GLY A 14 4.72 3.88 -16.18
C GLY A 14 4.32 2.57 -15.51
N LEU A 15 4.64 2.37 -14.22
CA LEU A 15 4.06 1.27 -13.44
C LEU A 15 2.53 1.44 -13.30
N PRO A 16 1.78 0.34 -13.09
CA PRO A 16 0.34 0.42 -12.88
C PRO A 16 -0.04 1.24 -11.63
N PRO A 17 -1.27 1.76 -11.55
CA PRO A 17 -1.79 2.38 -10.34
C PRO A 17 -1.62 1.47 -9.12
N ALA A 18 -1.27 2.04 -7.98
CA ALA A 18 -0.95 1.29 -6.76
C ALA A 18 -1.89 1.68 -5.61
N THR A 19 -2.27 0.68 -4.81
CA THR A 19 -2.83 0.89 -3.47
C THR A 19 -1.83 0.35 -2.46
N VAL A 20 -1.40 1.19 -1.52
CA VAL A 20 -0.46 0.86 -0.45
C VAL A 20 -1.16 1.03 0.89
N ILE A 21 -1.11 -0.02 1.73
CA ILE A 21 -1.64 0.00 3.09
C ILE A 21 -0.49 -0.23 4.06
N THR A 22 -0.38 0.62 5.07
CA THR A 22 0.57 0.48 6.17
C THR A 22 -0.15 0.41 7.51
N ALA A 23 0.54 -0.10 8.53
CA ALA A 23 0.06 -0.14 9.92
C ALA A 23 0.91 0.80 10.79
N GLU A 24 0.30 1.49 11.75
CA GLU A 24 1.01 2.48 12.59
C GLU A 24 2.16 1.86 13.39
N PHE A 25 1.95 0.65 13.95
CA PHE A 25 2.91 -0.09 14.75
C PHE A 25 3.56 -1.22 13.94
N ASP A 26 3.96 -0.94 12.70
CA ASP A 26 4.67 -1.86 11.81
C ASP A 26 6.11 -1.38 11.57
N PRO A 27 7.15 -2.21 11.83
CA PRO A 27 8.53 -1.88 11.47
C PRO A 27 8.73 -1.54 9.98
N LEU A 28 7.87 -2.05 9.10
CA LEU A 28 7.92 -1.81 7.65
C LEU A 28 7.16 -0.54 7.21
N ARG A 29 6.51 0.17 8.14
CA ARG A 29 5.69 1.35 7.84
C ARG A 29 6.47 2.37 7.03
N ASP A 30 7.63 2.78 7.53
CA ASP A 30 8.38 3.90 6.95
C ASP A 30 8.88 3.58 5.54
N GLU A 31 9.33 2.35 5.29
CA GLU A 31 9.75 1.93 3.94
C GLU A 31 8.57 1.77 2.98
N GLY A 32 7.40 1.32 3.45
CA GLY A 32 6.17 1.25 2.65
C GLY A 32 5.67 2.64 2.25
N GLU A 33 5.63 3.59 3.19
CA GLU A 33 5.24 4.99 2.93
C GLU A 33 6.24 5.70 2.02
N ALA A 34 7.55 5.47 2.22
CA ALA A 34 8.58 6.00 1.33
C ALA A 34 8.46 5.46 -0.10
N TYR A 35 8.12 4.17 -0.26
CA TYR A 35 7.90 3.60 -1.58
C TYR A 35 6.66 4.16 -2.27
N ALA A 36 5.55 4.34 -1.54
CA ALA A 36 4.36 5.00 -2.05
C ALA A 36 4.63 6.44 -2.51
N ALA A 37 5.38 7.20 -1.71
CA ALA A 37 5.79 8.56 -2.07
C ALA A 37 6.69 8.58 -3.33
N LYS A 38 7.60 7.61 -3.45
CA LYS A 38 8.48 7.50 -4.62
C LYS A 38 7.73 7.11 -5.90
N LEU A 39 6.75 6.21 -5.80
CA LEU A 39 5.84 5.88 -6.90
C LEU A 39 5.07 7.12 -7.36
N ALA A 40 4.50 7.89 -6.42
CA ALA A 40 3.79 9.13 -6.74
C ALA A 40 4.71 10.17 -7.41
N ALA A 41 5.96 10.31 -6.94
CA ALA A 41 6.96 11.18 -7.56
C ALA A 41 7.35 10.74 -8.98
N ALA A 42 7.24 9.44 -9.29
CA ALA A 42 7.43 8.90 -10.64
C ALA A 42 6.20 9.07 -11.55
N GLY A 43 5.12 9.71 -11.07
CA GLY A 43 3.88 9.95 -11.80
C GLY A 43 2.90 8.78 -11.79
N VAL A 44 3.09 7.78 -10.92
CA VAL A 44 2.13 6.68 -10.73
C VAL A 44 0.94 7.19 -9.91
N ASP A 45 -0.28 6.76 -10.25
CA ASP A 45 -1.46 6.99 -9.42
C ASP A 45 -1.40 6.09 -8.18
N VAL A 46 -1.28 6.70 -6.99
CA VAL A 46 -1.06 5.98 -5.74
C VAL A 46 -2.06 6.40 -4.68
N ALA A 47 -2.78 5.41 -4.13
CA ALA A 47 -3.54 5.57 -2.90
C ALA A 47 -2.75 4.96 -1.72
N LEU A 48 -2.34 5.80 -0.76
CA LEU A 48 -1.70 5.37 0.48
C LEU A 48 -2.68 5.52 1.65
N THR A 49 -2.80 4.50 2.50
CA THR A 49 -3.58 4.57 3.74
C THR A 49 -2.83 3.91 4.88
N ARG A 50 -2.54 4.68 5.92
CA ARG A 50 -2.08 4.13 7.19
C ARG A 50 -3.28 3.80 8.06
N TYR A 51 -3.29 2.58 8.61
CA TYR A 51 -4.26 2.16 9.60
C TYR A 51 -3.67 2.38 11.00
N ASP A 52 -4.18 3.41 11.67
CA ASP A 52 -3.78 3.77 13.03
C ASP A 52 -4.22 2.69 14.03
N GLY A 53 -3.41 2.49 15.07
CA GLY A 53 -3.60 1.45 16.09
C GLY A 53 -3.28 0.02 15.65
N GLN A 54 -2.90 -0.20 14.38
CA GLN A 54 -2.72 -1.54 13.82
C GLN A 54 -1.26 -1.98 13.80
N ILE A 55 -1.07 -3.31 13.79
CA ILE A 55 0.23 -3.99 13.72
C ILE A 55 0.44 -4.62 12.35
N HIS A 56 1.68 -5.01 12.06
CA HIS A 56 1.99 -5.84 10.89
C HIS A 56 1.08 -7.07 10.80
N GLY A 57 0.52 -7.31 9.61
CA GLY A 57 -0.34 -8.47 9.34
C GLY A 57 -1.82 -8.31 9.69
N PHE A 58 -2.26 -7.18 10.25
CA PHE A 58 -3.68 -6.99 10.64
C PHE A 58 -4.68 -7.25 9.50
N ALA A 59 -4.32 -6.88 8.27
CA ALA A 59 -5.16 -7.01 7.08
C ALA A 59 -5.48 -8.47 6.71
N THR A 60 -4.67 -9.44 7.13
CA THR A 60 -4.90 -10.87 6.87
C THR A 60 -5.73 -11.55 7.96
N MET A 61 -6.14 -10.80 8.98
CA MET A 61 -6.91 -11.28 10.13
C MET A 61 -8.33 -10.67 10.20
N PRO A 62 -9.12 -10.67 9.12
CA PRO A 62 -10.39 -9.94 9.06
C PRO A 62 -11.46 -10.45 10.03
N THR A 63 -11.31 -11.67 10.55
CA THR A 63 -12.23 -12.25 11.54
C THR A 63 -11.82 -11.98 12.99
N LEU A 64 -10.58 -11.54 13.23
CA LEU A 64 -10.03 -11.27 14.56
C LEU A 64 -9.91 -9.77 14.83
N ILE A 65 -9.59 -8.98 13.80
CA ILE A 65 -9.35 -7.54 13.90
C ILE A 65 -10.35 -6.82 12.97
N PRO A 66 -11.24 -5.96 13.49
CA PRO A 66 -12.21 -5.23 12.67
C PRO A 66 -11.56 -4.44 11.52
N ALA A 67 -10.46 -3.75 11.81
CA ALA A 67 -9.67 -3.04 10.80
C ALA A 67 -9.14 -3.94 9.67
N GLY A 68 -8.98 -5.25 9.92
CA GLY A 68 -8.59 -6.21 8.89
C GLY A 68 -9.69 -6.43 7.84
N ALA A 69 -10.95 -6.45 8.26
CA ALA A 69 -12.09 -6.48 7.35
C ALA A 69 -12.20 -5.17 6.55
N ASP A 70 -11.97 -4.02 7.19
CA ASP A 70 -11.96 -2.71 6.53
C ASP A 70 -10.84 -2.61 5.49
N ALA A 71 -9.62 -3.05 5.81
CA ALA A 71 -8.50 -3.11 4.88
C ALA A 71 -8.79 -4.02 3.68
N THR A 72 -9.40 -5.18 3.93
CA THR A 72 -9.80 -6.12 2.87
C THR A 72 -10.85 -5.49 1.96
N ALA A 73 -11.84 -4.80 2.52
CA ALA A 73 -12.87 -4.10 1.75
C ALA A 73 -12.28 -2.96 0.91
N GLN A 74 -11.33 -2.18 1.46
CA GLN A 74 -10.60 -1.14 0.74
C GLN A 74 -9.81 -1.73 -0.44
N LEU A 75 -9.02 -2.78 -0.22
CA LEU A 75 -8.25 -3.45 -1.27
C LEU A 75 -9.16 -3.98 -2.38
N ALA A 76 -10.27 -4.62 -2.02
CA ALA A 76 -11.24 -5.13 -2.98
C ALA A 76 -11.89 -3.99 -3.80
N ALA A 77 -12.17 -2.85 -3.17
CA ALA A 77 -12.71 -1.68 -3.87
C ALA A 77 -11.67 -1.07 -4.83
N SER A 78 -10.39 -0.99 -4.43
CA SER A 78 -9.30 -0.56 -5.31
C SER A 78 -9.14 -1.46 -6.53
N LEU A 79 -9.14 -2.78 -6.33
CA LEU A 79 -9.06 -3.74 -7.44
C LEU A 79 -10.26 -3.61 -8.37
N ARG A 80 -11.49 -3.50 -7.83
CA ARG A 80 -12.67 -3.26 -8.66
C ARG A 80 -12.54 -2.00 -9.52
N ARG A 81 -12.07 -0.89 -8.95
CA ARG A 81 -11.84 0.36 -9.72
C ARG A 81 -10.77 0.20 -10.80
N ALA A 82 -9.68 -0.51 -10.50
CA ALA A 82 -8.58 -0.72 -11.43
C ALA A 82 -8.97 -1.60 -12.64
N PHE A 83 -9.97 -2.48 -12.48
CA PHE A 83 -10.39 -3.44 -13.50
C PHE A 83 -11.80 -3.21 -14.05
N SER A 84 -12.56 -2.25 -13.52
CA SER A 84 -13.83 -1.83 -14.11
C SER A 84 -13.53 -1.00 -15.36
N ALA A 85 -13.73 -1.61 -16.52
CA ALA A 85 -13.67 -0.97 -17.84
C ALA A 85 -14.70 0.14 -18.00
#